data_AF-A0A7W0VDH9-F1
#
_entry.id   AF-A0A7W0VDH9-F1
#
_cell.length_a   1.000
_cell.length_b   1.000
_cell.length_c   1.000
_cell.angle_alpha   90.00
_cell.angle_beta   90.00
_cell.angle_gamma   90.00
#
_symmetry.space_group_name_H-M   'P 1'
#
loop_
_entity.id
_entity.type
_entity.pdbx_description
1 polymer ?
#
loop_
_entity_poly.entity_id
_entity_poly.type
_entity_poly.pdbx_seq_one_letter_code
_entity_poly.pdbx_strand_id
1 'polypeptide(L)'
;HEVPAAVAAAFAASHRRVAVLAPVSAFIGWPPSEAVAHALPDDVAGMARELYAALRDLDAAGVDVVIAALPPAAGLGEAVGDRLLRAAGPRRSES
;
A
#
# COMPACT_ATOMS: atom_id res chain seq x y z
N HIS A 1 7.36 -2.81 15.06
CA HIS A 1 6.98 -1.45 14.61
C HIS A 1 5.48 -1.26 14.79
N GLU A 2 5.01 -0.04 15.01
CA GLU A 2 3.58 0.27 15.10
C GLU A 2 2.92 0.28 13.71
N VAL A 3 1.65 -0.12 13.63
CA VAL A 3 0.85 0.02 12.41
C VAL A 3 0.61 1.51 12.15
N PRO A 4 0.92 2.04 10.95
CA PRO A 4 0.65 3.45 10.65
C PRO A 4 -0.83 3.81 10.87
N ALA A 5 -1.11 4.99 11.42
CA ALA A 5 -2.48 5.42 11.73
C ALA A 5 -3.44 5.34 10.53
N ALA A 6 -2.96 5.67 9.32
CA ALA A 6 -3.75 5.55 8.10
C ALA A 6 -4.19 4.10 7.78
N VAL A 7 -3.32 3.14 8.11
CA VAL A 7 -3.60 1.70 7.96
C VAL A 7 -4.63 1.26 9.01
N ALA A 8 -4.44 1.68 10.27
CA ALA A 8 -5.38 1.38 11.35
C ALA A 8 -6.77 1.97 11.09
N ALA A 9 -6.86 3.22 10.64
CA ALA A 9 -8.11 3.89 10.30
C ALA A 9 -8.84 3.22 9.13
N ALA A 10 -8.10 2.75 8.12
CA ALA A 10 -8.68 2.02 7.00
C ALA A 10 -9.32 0.70 7.45
N PHE A 11 -8.67 -0.05 8.36
CA PHE A 11 -9.23 -1.27 8.95
C PHE A 11 -10.40 -1.02 9.90
N ALA A 12 -10.37 0.08 10.67
CA ALA A 12 -11.42 0.43 11.61
C ALA A 12 -12.75 0.82 10.91
N ALA A 13 -12.69 1.23 9.64
CA ALA A 13 -13.87 1.52 8.85
C ALA A 13 -14.60 0.21 8.49
N SER A 14 -15.69 -0.09 9.20
CA SER A 14 -16.54 -1.25 8.94
C SER A 14 -16.90 -1.37 7.45
N HIS A 15 -16.81 -2.59 6.91
CA HIS A 15 -17.15 -2.99 5.52
C HIS A 15 -16.16 -2.63 4.42
N ARG A 16 -14.90 -2.24 4.71
CA ARG A 16 -13.89 -2.02 3.66
C ARG A 16 -12.92 -3.20 3.55
N ARG A 17 -12.78 -3.73 2.35
CA ARG A 17 -11.68 -4.61 1.97
C ARG A 17 -10.45 -3.73 1.77
N VAL A 18 -9.46 -3.91 2.63
CA VAL A 18 -8.24 -3.10 2.62
C VAL A 18 -7.06 -4.00 2.27
N ALA A 19 -6.26 -3.56 1.30
CA ALA A 19 -4.99 -4.19 0.96
C ALA A 19 -3.83 -3.24 1.24
N VAL A 20 -2.72 -3.82 1.69
CA VAL A 20 -1.49 -3.08 1.96
C VAL A 20 -0.37 -3.62 1.09
N LEU A 21 0.24 -2.73 0.31
CA LEU A 21 1.42 -3.00 -0.53
C LEU A 21 2.62 -2.30 0.10
N ALA A 22 3.54 -3.06 0.71
CA ALA A 22 4.70 -2.48 1.37
C ALA A 22 5.90 -3.45 1.33
N PRO A 23 7.15 -2.98 1.51
CA PRO A 23 8.28 -3.88 1.66
C PRO A 23 8.09 -4.81 2.86
N VAL A 24 8.66 -6.02 2.81
CA VAL A 24 8.58 -7.03 3.89
C VAL A 24 8.93 -6.45 5.25
N SER A 25 9.96 -5.61 5.27
CA SER A 25 10.47 -4.92 6.45
C SER A 25 9.43 -4.02 7.14
N ALA A 26 8.45 -3.50 6.41
CA ALA A 26 7.39 -2.64 6.96
C ALA A 26 6.38 -3.42 7.83
N PHE A 27 6.25 -4.72 7.60
CA PHE A 27 5.29 -5.58 8.32
C PHE A 27 5.86 -6.13 9.64
N ILE A 28 7.14 -5.86 9.96
CA ILE A 28 7.78 -6.42 11.15
C ILE A 28 7.11 -5.88 12.43
N GLY A 29 6.41 -6.78 13.13
CA GLY A 29 5.70 -6.49 14.37
C GLY A 29 4.28 -5.96 14.19
N TRP A 30 3.71 -6.06 12.98
CA TRP A 30 2.28 -5.84 12.80
C TRP A 30 1.47 -6.98 13.45
N PRO A 31 0.32 -6.66 14.07
CA PRO A 31 -0.59 -7.69 14.54
C PRO A 31 -1.13 -8.51 13.36
N PRO A 32 -1.48 -9.79 13.56
CA PRO A 32 -2.26 -10.54 12.57
C PRO A 32 -3.52 -9.73 12.25
N SER A 33 -3.74 -9.42 10.98
CA SER A 33 -4.90 -8.65 10.52
C SER A 33 -5.52 -9.36 9.33
N GLU A 34 -6.82 -9.15 9.11
CA GLU A 34 -7.55 -9.64 7.92
C GLU A 34 -7.15 -8.89 6.64
N ALA A 35 -6.19 -7.98 6.74
CA ALA A 35 -5.58 -7.28 5.63
C ALA A 35 -5.01 -8.25 4.59
N VAL A 36 -5.28 -7.97 3.32
CA VAL A 36 -4.48 -8.58 2.25
C VAL A 36 -3.16 -7.80 2.19
N ALA A 37 -2.15 -8.27 2.93
CA ALA A 37 -0.81 -7.73 2.89
C ALA A 37 -0.01 -8.40 1.76
N HIS A 38 0.42 -7.62 0.78
CA HIS A 38 1.38 -8.07 -0.22
C HIS A 38 2.75 -7.48 0.08
N ALA A 39 3.66 -8.37 0.46
CA ALA A 39 5.06 -8.06 0.58
C ALA A 39 5.67 -7.75 -0.80
N LEU A 40 6.19 -6.54 -0.95
CA LEU A 40 6.97 -6.13 -2.10
C LEU A 40 8.46 -6.43 -1.86
N PRO A 41 9.24 -6.72 -2.92
CA PRO A 41 10.70 -6.76 -2.82
C PRO A 41 11.27 -5.44 -2.29
N ASP A 42 12.39 -5.51 -1.56
CA ASP A 42 13.04 -4.32 -1.00
C ASP A 42 13.84 -3.52 -2.05
N ASP A 43 14.15 -4.09 -3.21
CA ASP A 43 14.80 -3.36 -4.31
C ASP A 43 13.79 -2.57 -5.16
N VAL A 44 14.18 -1.39 -5.64
CA VAL A 44 13.25 -0.45 -6.30
C VAL A 44 12.64 -1.02 -7.58
N ALA A 45 13.41 -1.78 -8.37
CA ALA A 45 12.93 -2.33 -9.64
C ALA A 45 11.93 -3.47 -9.42
N GLY A 46 12.23 -4.37 -8.49
CA GLY A 46 11.34 -5.43 -8.02
C GLY A 46 10.08 -4.85 -7.39
N MET A 47 10.22 -3.86 -6.51
CA MET A 47 9.11 -3.15 -5.89
C MET A 47 8.19 -2.55 -6.95
N ALA A 48 8.72 -1.84 -7.94
CA ALA A 48 7.91 -1.23 -9.00
C ALA A 48 7.13 -2.26 -9.82
N ARG A 49 7.77 -3.38 -10.18
CA ARG A 49 7.13 -4.44 -10.97
C ARG A 49 5.99 -5.12 -10.19
N GLU A 50 6.29 -5.56 -8.98
CA GLU A 50 5.31 -6.28 -8.14
C GLU A 50 4.19 -5.35 -7.68
N LEU A 51 4.49 -4.06 -7.43
CA LEU A 51 3.48 -3.05 -7.12
C LEU A 51 2.43 -2.96 -8.22
N TYR A 52 2.82 -2.83 -9.49
CA TYR A 52 1.85 -2.72 -10.58
C TYR A 52 1.09 -4.00 -10.86
N ALA A 53 1.71 -5.17 -10.66
CA ALA A 53 1.02 -6.45 -10.75
C ALA A 53 -0.05 -6.55 -9.65
N ALA A 54 0.34 -6.32 -8.39
CA ALA A 54 -0.56 -6.37 -7.26
C ALA A 54 -1.71 -5.37 -7.37
N LEU A 55 -1.47 -4.14 -7.85
CA LEU A 55 -2.54 -3.16 -8.07
C LEU A 55 -3.61 -3.67 -9.04
N ARG A 56 -3.22 -4.34 -10.13
CA ARG A 56 -4.19 -4.90 -11.10
C ARG A 56 -4.98 -6.05 -10.50
N ASP A 57 -4.32 -6.91 -9.74
CA ASP A 57 -4.97 -8.05 -9.08
C ASP A 57 -5.97 -7.57 -8.01
N LEU A 58 -5.61 -6.52 -7.26
CA LEU A 58 -6.47 -5.90 -6.25
C LEU A 58 -7.67 -5.18 -6.86
N ASP A 59 -7.48 -4.49 -7.99
CA ASP A 59 -8.57 -3.90 -8.77
C ASP A 59 -9.54 -4.99 -9.25
N ALA A 60 -9.02 -6.11 -9.77
CA ALA A 60 -9.83 -7.25 -10.20
C ALA A 60 -10.54 -7.95 -9.03
N ALA A 61 -9.92 -7.99 -7.86
CA ALA A 61 -10.53 -8.48 -6.63
C ALA A 61 -11.58 -7.51 -6.07
N GLY A 62 -11.58 -6.25 -6.49
CA GLY A 62 -12.50 -5.17 -6.09
C GLY A 62 -12.21 -4.57 -4.71
N VAL A 63 -10.95 -4.59 -4.27
CA VAL A 63 -10.56 -4.04 -2.96
C VAL A 63 -10.96 -2.56 -2.85
N ASP A 64 -11.52 -2.15 -1.70
CA ASP A 64 -12.08 -0.81 -1.51
C ASP A 64 -11.00 0.24 -1.23
N VAL A 65 -9.91 -0.17 -0.59
CA VAL A 65 -8.78 0.71 -0.25
C VAL A 65 -7.46 -0.03 -0.45
N VAL A 66 -6.57 0.55 -1.24
CA VAL A 66 -5.18 0.11 -1.33
C VAL A 66 -4.28 1.14 -0.65
N ILE A 67 -3.46 0.68 0.30
CA ILE A 67 -2.42 1.49 0.94
C ILE A 67 -1.08 1.01 0.42
N ALA A 68 -0.43 1.83 -0.39
CA ALA A 68 0.88 1.52 -0.95
C ALA A 68 1.97 2.36 -0.26
N ALA A 69 3.05 1.71 0.19
CA ALA A 69 4.26 2.40 0.62
C ALA A 69 4.92 3.05 -0.61
N LEU A 70 5.39 4.29 -0.44
CA LEU A 70 6.17 4.95 -1.49
C LEU A 70 7.58 4.35 -1.51
N PRO A 71 8.12 4.00 -2.69
CA PRO A 71 9.53 3.66 -2.82
C PRO A 71 10.41 4.86 -2.41
N PRO A 72 11.68 4.64 -2.05
CA PRO A 72 12.63 5.71 -1.83
C PRO A 72 12.64 6.70 -3.00
N ALA A 73 12.58 8.00 -2.72
CA ALA A 73 12.56 9.05 -3.73
C ALA A 73 13.95 9.27 -4.35
N ALA A 74 14.44 8.26 -5.06
CA ALA A 74 15.67 8.30 -5.84
C ALA A 74 15.52 7.48 -7.12
N GLY A 75 15.97 8.04 -8.25
CA GLY A 75 16.00 7.33 -9.54
C GLY A 75 14.60 6.86 -9.96
N LEU A 76 14.43 5.55 -10.16
CA LEU A 76 13.14 4.98 -10.56
C LEU A 76 12.04 5.19 -9.50
N GLY A 77 12.41 5.28 -8.21
CA GLY A 77 11.45 5.45 -7.13
C GLY A 77 10.72 6.79 -7.16
N GLU A 78 11.35 7.86 -7.66
CA GLU A 78 10.69 9.16 -7.85
C GLU A 78 9.54 9.06 -8.86
N ALA A 79 9.78 8.43 -10.01
CA ALA A 79 8.78 8.28 -11.06
C ALA A 79 7.62 7.37 -10.63
N VAL A 80 7.93 6.28 -9.91
CA VAL A 80 6.91 5.38 -9.35
C VAL A 80 6.07 6.11 -8.29
N GLY A 81 6.73 6.87 -7.40
CA GLY A 81 6.07 7.65 -6.36
C GLY A 81 5.14 8.72 -6.91
N ASP A 82 5.58 9.50 -7.90
CA ASP A 82 4.73 10.49 -8.59
C ASP A 82 3.49 9.83 -9.21
N ARG A 83 3.66 8.67 -9.87
CA ARG A 83 2.53 7.95 -10.44
C ARG A 83 1.55 7.46 -9.37
N LEU A 84 2.04 6.93 -8.25
CA LEU A 84 1.19 6.52 -7.13
C LEU A 84 0.42 7.70 -6.53
N LEU A 85 1.08 8.84 -6.35
CA LEU A 85 0.45 10.05 -5.82
C LEU A 85 -0.65 10.58 -6.74
N ARG A 86 -0.46 10.50 -8.07
CA ARG A 86 -1.49 10.86 -9.05
C ARG A 86 -2.65 9.87 -9.09
N ALA A 87 -2.37 8.59 -8.87
CA ALA A 87 -3.39 7.54 -8.82
C ALA A 87 -4.19 7.58 -7.51
N ALA A 88 -3.59 8.09 -6.43
CA ALA A 88 -4.28 8.27 -5.17
C ALA A 88 -5.41 9.29 -5.32
N GLY A 89 -6.65 8.84 -5.07
CA GLY A 89 -7.80 9.74 -4.98
C GLY A 89 -7.67 10.73 -3.80
N PRO A 90 -8.57 11.72 -3.69
CA PRO A 90 -8.60 12.63 -2.57
C PRO A 90 -8.55 11.86 -1.25
N ARG A 91 -7.51 12.09 -0.45
CA ARG A 91 -7.47 11.54 0.92
C ARG A 91 -8.68 12.10 1.63
N ARG A 92 -9.61 11.26 2.08
CA ARG A 92 -10.66 11.71 3.01
C ARG A 92 -9.92 12.21 4.25
N SER A 93 -9.73 13.52 4.33
CA SER A 93 -9.34 14.16 5.58
C SER A 93 -10.48 13.91 6.54
N GLU A 94 -10.22 13.15 7.60
CA GLU A 94 -11.10 13.12 8.75
C GLU A 94 -11.25 14.57 9.25
N SER A 95 -12.49 15.06 9.28
CA SER A 95 -12.90 16.27 10.02
C SER A 95 -13.38 15.86 11.40
#